data_AF-A0A8C7BU02-F1
#
_entry.id   AF-A0A8C7BU02-F1
#
_cell.length_a   1.000
_cell.length_b   1.000
_cell.length_c   1.000
_cell.angle_alpha   90.00
_cell.angle_beta   90.00
_cell.angle_gamma   90.00
#
_symmetry.space_group_name_H-M   'P 1'
#
loop_
_entity.id
_entity.type
_entity.pdbx_description
1 polymer ?
#
loop_
_entity_poly.entity_id
_entity_poly.type
_entity_poly.pdbx_seq_one_letter_code
_entity_poly.pdbx_strand_id
1 'polypeptide(L)'
;MYTPNAQHCRMMCTFHPRCLLFSFLPEDSTNDTDKRFGCFLKDSATGTLPRVSRTNAISGHSLKQCGHQISACYRDIHKGIDMRGVNFNVSKVKSVEECQKKCTNSIHCQFFTYATERFYSAEHRNSCLLKHSPGGTPTSIKVLTHVASGFSLKPCALSETGCRMDIFQHLAFSDVDVGRAVTPDAFVCQTICTYHPSCLFFTFQRNVCVLKTSRSGTPSSPTPQENTISGYSLLTCKTLPEPCHPKIYSGVDFEGEELNVTFVEGVIVCQETCTKMIRCQFFTYSLRPEDCRGKKCNCSLRLSLDGSPTRITYGTRASSGYSLRLCKSGDSSVCTTKTNTRIVGGTNSSWGEWPWQVSLQVKLRDQSHLCGGSIIGHQWVLTAAHCFDGLPLSNVWRIYSGILKLSEITKETPFSEIKELIIHPNYKISDGGGHDIALIKLETPLNYTEFQKPICLPSKTDTNTTYTNCWVTGWGFTKEKGRLWRSLSLTQRNLAFGGHHQLG
;
A
#
# COMPACT_ATOMS: atom_id res chain seq x y z
N MET A 1 9.53 12.18 21.47
CA MET A 1 9.53 10.70 21.41
C MET A 1 10.96 10.22 21.21
N TYR A 2 11.23 8.91 21.30
CA TYR A 2 12.56 8.36 21.06
C TYR A 2 12.60 7.48 19.81
N THR A 3 13.66 7.62 19.03
CA THR A 3 13.89 6.82 17.80
C THR A 3 15.36 6.43 17.72
N PRO A 4 15.72 5.25 17.19
CA PRO A 4 17.10 4.80 17.22
C PRO A 4 18.04 5.61 16.32
N ASN A 5 17.52 6.24 15.27
CA ASN A 5 18.28 7.13 14.39
C ASN A 5 17.39 8.18 13.71
N ALA A 6 18.02 9.07 12.94
CA ALA A 6 17.33 10.13 12.20
C ALA A 6 16.41 9.61 11.09
N GLN A 7 16.72 8.47 10.46
CA GLN A 7 15.88 7.88 9.41
C GLN A 7 14.53 7.41 9.97
N HIS A 8 14.54 6.74 11.12
CA HIS A 8 13.32 6.36 11.82
C HIS A 8 12.56 7.61 12.30
N CYS A 9 13.24 8.65 12.79
CA CYS A 9 12.61 9.93 13.14
C CYS A 9 11.91 10.59 11.94
N ARG A 10 12.54 10.57 10.76
CA ARG A 10 11.94 11.03 9.50
C ARG A 10 10.68 10.24 9.14
N MET A 11 10.72 8.92 9.29
CA MET A 11 9.55 8.06 9.06
C MET A 11 8.41 8.45 10.00
N MET A 12 8.67 8.58 11.31
CA MET A 12 7.66 9.03 12.28
C MET A 12 7.09 10.43 11.94
N CYS A 13 7.93 11.36 11.50
CA CYS A 13 7.47 12.67 11.02
C CYS A 13 6.58 12.56 9.77
N THR A 14 6.91 11.64 8.86
CA THR A 14 6.16 11.44 7.62
C THR A 14 4.73 10.99 7.89
N PHE A 15 4.53 10.02 8.79
CA PHE A 15 3.20 9.50 9.13
C PHE A 15 2.47 10.33 10.19
N HIS A 16 3.15 11.20 10.94
CA HIS A 16 2.48 12.12 11.86
C HIS A 16 1.66 13.18 11.10
N PRO A 17 0.38 13.43 11.45
CA PRO A 17 -0.57 14.21 10.65
C PRO A 17 -0.16 15.67 10.42
N ARG A 18 0.58 16.28 11.37
CA ARG A 18 1.04 17.68 11.28
C ARG A 18 2.54 17.86 11.06
N CYS A 19 3.35 16.81 11.18
CA CYS A 19 4.79 17.01 11.16
C CYS A 19 5.29 17.30 9.73
N LEU A 20 6.03 18.39 9.58
CA LEU A 20 6.71 18.76 8.33
C LEU A 20 8.22 18.63 8.45
N LEU A 21 8.74 18.86 9.66
CA LEU A 21 10.16 18.96 9.96
C LEU A 21 10.47 18.15 11.20
N PHE A 22 11.68 17.61 11.29
CA PHE A 22 12.15 16.97 12.52
C PHE A 22 13.56 17.38 12.86
N SER A 23 13.90 17.24 14.15
CA SER A 23 15.27 17.24 14.64
C SER A 23 15.49 15.98 15.49
N PHE A 24 16.65 15.38 15.32
CA PHE A 24 17.08 14.17 15.99
C PHE A 24 18.41 14.44 16.71
N LEU A 25 18.48 13.98 17.97
CA LEU A 25 19.67 14.06 18.80
C LEU A 25 20.26 12.66 18.96
N PRO A 26 21.39 12.33 18.30
CA PRO A 26 22.10 11.08 18.54
C PRO A 26 22.71 11.03 19.95
N GLU A 27 23.23 9.87 20.32
CA GLU A 27 23.82 9.59 21.64
C GLU A 27 24.83 10.65 22.11
N ASP A 28 25.71 11.07 21.21
CA ASP A 28 26.88 11.92 21.43
C ASP A 28 26.57 13.43 21.33
N SER A 29 25.34 13.81 21.01
CA SER A 29 24.96 15.21 20.78
C SER A 29 24.60 16.00 22.05
N THR A 30 24.52 15.33 23.20
CA THR A 30 24.08 15.97 24.46
C THR A 30 24.55 15.20 25.71
N ASN A 31 25.02 15.95 26.71
CA ASN A 31 25.34 15.41 28.04
C ASN A 31 24.08 15.04 28.84
N ASP A 32 22.95 15.68 28.52
CA ASP A 32 21.64 15.34 29.07
C ASP A 32 21.17 13.99 28.53
N THR A 33 21.23 12.95 29.37
CA THR A 33 20.91 11.57 29.01
C THR A 33 19.45 11.34 28.64
N ASP A 34 18.55 12.25 29.02
CA ASP A 34 17.12 12.17 28.72
C ASP A 34 16.79 12.78 27.35
N LYS A 35 17.73 13.52 26.76
CA LYS A 35 17.60 14.05 25.40
C LYS A 35 18.24 13.18 24.33
N ARG A 36 19.03 12.18 24.72
CA ARG A 36 19.66 11.21 23.79
C ARG A 36 18.59 10.42 23.05
N PHE A 37 18.83 10.18 21.76
CA PHE A 37 17.87 9.56 20.83
C PHE A 37 16.54 10.31 20.71
N GLY A 38 16.49 11.56 21.16
CA GLY A 38 15.31 12.41 21.12
C GLY A 38 14.94 12.74 19.68
N CYS A 39 13.72 12.43 19.30
CA CYS A 39 13.10 12.81 18.03
C CYS A 39 12.01 13.86 18.29
N PHE A 40 12.24 15.05 17.73
CA PHE A 40 11.41 16.23 17.91
C PHE A 40 10.68 16.52 16.60
N LEU A 41 9.37 16.24 16.57
CA LEU A 41 8.51 16.54 15.43
C LEU A 41 8.05 17.99 15.49
N LYS A 42 8.03 18.66 14.33
CA LYS A 42 7.76 20.09 14.23
C LYS A 42 6.83 20.38 13.06
N ASP A 43 5.99 21.40 13.24
CA ASP A 43 5.18 22.03 12.20
C ASP A 43 5.62 23.50 12.08
N SER A 44 5.36 24.11 10.92
CA SER A 44 5.58 25.53 10.68
C SER A 44 4.62 26.03 9.61
N ALA A 45 3.99 27.18 9.84
CA ALA A 45 3.11 27.82 8.85
C ALA A 45 3.82 28.12 7.52
N THR A 46 5.11 28.43 7.56
CA THR A 46 5.94 28.70 6.38
C THR A 46 6.59 27.43 5.80
N GLY A 47 6.37 26.27 6.42
CA GLY A 47 7.03 25.01 6.06
C GLY A 47 8.53 24.93 6.43
N THR A 48 9.10 25.97 7.03
CA THR A 48 10.50 26.04 7.45
C THR A 48 10.64 26.64 8.85
N LEU A 49 11.76 26.38 9.53
CA LEU A 49 12.06 26.92 10.86
C LEU A 49 13.50 27.47 10.90
N PRO A 50 13.80 28.43 11.79
CA PRO A 50 15.16 28.92 12.01
C PRO A 50 16.13 27.77 12.31
N ARG A 51 17.32 27.83 11.71
CA ARG A 51 18.37 26.83 11.89
C ARG A 51 19.42 27.37 12.86
N VAL A 52 19.73 26.58 13.89
CA VAL A 52 20.81 26.86 14.83
C VAL A 52 21.80 25.72 14.72
N SER A 53 23.09 26.05 14.61
CA SER A 53 24.14 25.04 14.59
C SER A 53 24.23 24.35 15.95
N ARG A 54 24.18 23.03 15.95
CA ARG A 54 24.38 22.20 17.14
C ARG A 54 25.11 20.94 16.72
N THR A 55 26.22 20.66 17.39
CA THR A 55 27.08 19.52 17.10
C THR A 55 26.29 18.21 17.08
N ASN A 56 26.46 17.44 16.00
CA ASN A 56 25.88 16.11 15.76
C ASN A 56 24.34 16.05 15.72
N ALA A 57 23.63 17.17 15.85
CA ALA A 57 22.18 17.19 15.67
C ALA A 57 21.81 17.01 14.19
N ILE A 58 20.90 16.08 13.89
CA ILE A 58 20.46 15.80 12.53
C ILE A 58 19.03 16.34 12.37
N SER A 59 18.78 17.16 11.37
CA SER A 59 17.43 17.66 11.06
C SER A 59 17.06 17.38 9.62
N GLY A 60 15.76 17.33 9.34
CA GLY A 60 15.28 17.09 7.98
C GLY A 60 13.79 17.35 7.83
N HIS A 61 13.31 17.13 6.61
CA HIS A 61 11.90 17.24 6.26
C HIS A 61 11.22 15.87 6.31
N SER A 62 9.91 15.88 6.52
CA SER A 62 9.05 14.72 6.27
C SER A 62 9.10 14.32 4.79
N LEU A 63 8.74 13.08 4.47
CA LEU A 63 8.60 12.60 3.09
C LEU A 63 7.19 12.79 2.51
N LYS A 64 6.36 13.66 3.11
CA LYS A 64 5.05 14.02 2.54
C LYS A 64 5.29 14.58 1.13
N GLN A 65 4.47 14.15 0.17
CA GLN A 65 4.59 14.45 -1.28
C GLN A 65 5.74 13.72 -2.02
N CYS A 66 6.48 12.81 -1.38
CA CYS A 66 7.57 12.06 -2.01
C CYS A 66 7.15 10.70 -2.61
N GLY A 67 5.84 10.45 -2.77
CA GLY A 67 5.28 9.29 -3.46
C GLY A 67 5.85 7.94 -3.01
N HIS A 68 6.50 7.21 -3.92
CA HIS A 68 7.04 5.85 -3.70
C HIS A 68 8.05 5.75 -2.55
N GLN A 69 8.68 6.86 -2.12
CA GLN A 69 9.60 6.87 -0.98
C GLN A 69 8.90 6.74 0.37
N ILE A 70 7.57 6.90 0.41
CA ILE A 70 6.77 6.80 1.63
C ILE A 70 6.57 5.32 1.96
N SER A 71 7.22 4.88 3.04
CA SER A 71 7.07 3.53 3.57
C SER A 71 7.17 3.54 5.09
N ALA A 72 6.27 2.80 5.74
CA ALA A 72 6.32 2.52 7.17
C ALA A 72 7.23 1.31 7.50
N CYS A 73 7.71 0.60 6.47
CA CYS A 73 8.64 -0.51 6.65
C CYS A 73 10.01 -0.02 7.11
N TYR A 74 10.49 -0.55 8.24
CA TYR A 74 11.78 -0.21 8.81
C TYR A 74 12.51 -1.49 9.26
N ARG A 75 13.58 -1.86 8.53
CA ARG A 75 14.24 -3.18 8.65
C ARG A 75 15.47 -3.19 9.54
N ASP A 76 16.01 -2.02 9.86
CA ASP A 76 17.32 -1.90 10.51
C ASP A 76 17.36 -2.59 11.88
N ILE A 77 18.50 -3.22 12.14
CA ILE A 77 18.86 -3.77 13.45
C ILE A 77 19.90 -2.87 14.09
N HIS A 78 19.62 -2.42 15.31
CA HIS A 78 20.48 -1.50 16.04
C HIS A 78 21.22 -2.25 17.15
N LYS A 79 22.51 -2.51 16.91
CA LYS A 79 23.41 -3.11 17.89
C LYS A 79 23.78 -2.06 18.96
N GLY A 80 23.95 -2.51 20.20
CA GLY A 80 24.44 -1.66 21.28
C GLY A 80 23.37 -0.76 21.91
N ILE A 81 22.09 -0.93 21.58
CA ILE A 81 21.00 -0.15 22.18
C ILE A 81 19.85 -1.03 22.67
N ASP A 82 19.29 -0.66 23.82
CA ASP A 82 18.06 -1.21 24.40
C ASP A 82 16.91 -0.22 24.20
N MET A 83 15.94 -0.63 23.38
CA MET A 83 14.70 0.11 23.15
C MET A 83 13.67 -0.28 24.21
N ARG A 84 13.36 0.61 25.16
CA ARG A 84 12.48 0.29 26.30
C ARG A 84 11.00 0.45 25.96
N GLY A 85 10.20 -0.42 26.56
CA GLY A 85 8.75 -0.50 26.45
C GLY A 85 8.20 -1.54 27.41
N VAL A 86 6.92 -1.86 27.30
CA VAL A 86 6.29 -2.92 28.10
C VAL A 86 6.75 -4.27 27.55
N ASN A 87 7.54 -5.01 28.34
CA ASN A 87 7.95 -6.37 28.02
C ASN A 87 6.78 -7.32 28.31
N PHE A 88 6.12 -7.82 27.27
CA PHE A 88 4.96 -8.72 27.45
C PHE A 88 5.29 -10.19 27.13
N ASN A 89 6.42 -10.45 26.46
CA ASN A 89 6.89 -11.81 26.19
C ASN A 89 8.43 -11.84 26.20
N VAL A 90 9.00 -12.80 26.92
CA VAL A 90 10.43 -13.07 26.95
C VAL A 90 10.64 -14.53 26.62
N SER A 91 11.56 -14.83 25.72
CA SER A 91 11.80 -16.21 25.27
C SER A 91 13.21 -16.38 24.71
N LYS A 92 13.71 -17.63 24.70
CA LYS A 92 15.01 -17.95 24.11
C LYS A 92 14.91 -18.06 22.59
N VAL A 93 15.88 -17.49 21.89
CA VAL A 93 16.03 -17.56 20.42
C VAL A 93 17.52 -17.67 20.06
N LYS A 94 17.81 -18.18 18.86
CA LYS A 94 19.19 -18.41 18.40
C LYS A 94 19.84 -17.16 17.80
N SER A 95 19.06 -16.24 17.25
CA SER A 95 19.58 -15.03 16.61
C SER A 95 18.65 -13.82 16.73
N VAL A 96 19.18 -12.65 16.37
CA VAL A 96 18.43 -11.39 16.34
C VAL A 96 17.35 -11.40 15.24
N GLU A 97 17.62 -12.07 14.12
CA GLU A 97 16.67 -12.23 13.01
C GLU A 97 15.49 -13.12 13.43
N GLU A 98 15.76 -14.19 14.19
CA GLU A 98 14.70 -15.02 14.77
C GLU A 98 13.84 -14.21 15.76
N CYS A 99 14.46 -13.34 16.58
CA CYS A 99 13.73 -12.43 17.45
C CYS A 99 12.86 -11.44 16.66
N GLN A 100 13.40 -10.86 15.57
CA GLN A 100 12.65 -9.95 14.69
C GLN A 100 11.47 -10.65 14.02
N LYS A 101 11.67 -11.89 13.54
CA LYS A 101 10.60 -12.70 12.98
C LYS A 101 9.52 -12.98 14.03
N LYS A 102 9.92 -13.35 15.25
CA LYS A 102 8.98 -13.58 16.36
C LYS A 102 8.18 -12.32 16.73
N CYS A 103 8.83 -11.15 16.74
CA CYS A 103 8.13 -9.88 16.92
C CYS A 103 7.17 -9.58 15.75
N THR A 104 7.59 -9.84 14.52
CA THR A 104 6.75 -9.65 13.32
C THR A 104 5.48 -10.48 13.40
N ASN A 105 5.59 -11.74 13.83
CA ASN A 105 4.48 -12.68 13.97
C ASN A 105 3.73 -12.61 15.31
N SER A 106 4.03 -11.64 16.17
CA SER A 106 3.31 -11.42 17.42
C SER A 106 2.40 -10.20 17.29
N ILE A 107 1.08 -10.38 17.46
CA ILE A 107 0.06 -9.35 17.23
C ILE A 107 0.36 -8.03 17.96
N HIS A 108 0.84 -8.11 19.21
CA HIS A 108 1.13 -6.95 20.07
C HIS A 108 2.53 -6.37 19.90
N CYS A 109 3.47 -7.12 19.31
CA CYS A 109 4.85 -6.66 19.26
C CYS A 109 5.03 -5.52 18.26
N GLN A 110 5.55 -4.40 18.74
CA GLN A 110 5.91 -3.23 17.93
C GLN A 110 7.43 -3.19 17.69
N PHE A 111 8.21 -3.50 18.73
CA PHE A 111 9.67 -3.56 18.69
C PHE A 111 10.21 -4.58 19.68
N PHE A 112 11.49 -4.91 19.59
CA PHE A 112 12.12 -5.94 20.42
C PHE A 112 13.54 -5.54 20.82
N THR A 113 14.04 -6.24 21.84
CA THR A 113 15.47 -6.24 22.19
C THR A 113 15.91 -7.69 22.36
N TYR A 114 16.99 -8.06 21.69
CA TYR A 114 17.66 -9.34 21.79
C TYR A 114 18.97 -9.19 22.56
N ALA A 115 19.12 -9.94 23.65
CA ALA A 115 20.36 -10.06 24.39
C ALA A 115 21.20 -11.19 23.80
N THR A 116 22.44 -10.89 23.40
CA THR A 116 23.29 -11.87 22.72
C THR A 116 23.87 -12.90 23.70
N GLU A 117 24.53 -13.93 23.17
CA GLU A 117 25.28 -14.91 23.97
C GLU A 117 26.36 -14.26 24.87
N ARG A 118 26.84 -13.05 24.52
CA ARG A 118 27.87 -12.32 25.26
C ARG A 118 27.29 -11.37 26.32
N PHE A 119 25.97 -11.37 26.50
CA PHE A 119 25.32 -10.50 27.47
C PHE A 119 25.78 -10.84 28.90
N TYR A 120 25.95 -9.80 29.73
CA TYR A 120 26.60 -9.91 31.04
C TYR A 120 25.84 -10.86 31.99
N SER A 121 24.50 -10.83 31.97
CA SER A 121 23.67 -11.73 32.77
C SER A 121 23.47 -13.05 32.04
N ALA A 122 24.00 -14.13 32.60
CA ALA A 122 23.91 -15.48 32.03
C ALA A 122 22.45 -15.93 31.79
N GLU A 123 21.55 -15.59 32.71
CA GLU A 123 20.12 -15.88 32.60
C GLU A 123 19.47 -15.21 31.38
N HIS A 124 19.94 -14.02 31.02
CA HIS A 124 19.37 -13.22 29.94
C HIS A 124 20.02 -13.46 28.57
N ARG A 125 21.10 -14.25 28.49
CA ARG A 125 21.75 -14.60 27.22
C ARG A 125 20.79 -15.28 26.27
N ASN A 126 20.82 -14.91 25.00
CA ASN A 126 19.94 -15.44 23.96
C ASN A 126 18.45 -15.17 24.21
N SER A 127 18.11 -14.21 25.06
CA SER A 127 16.72 -13.83 25.34
C SER A 127 16.24 -12.77 24.34
N CYS A 128 15.08 -13.02 23.74
CA CYS A 128 14.30 -12.10 22.93
C CYS A 128 13.17 -11.51 23.76
N LEU A 129 13.17 -10.19 23.93
CA LEU A 129 12.16 -9.44 24.65
C LEU A 129 11.26 -8.72 23.64
N LEU A 130 10.00 -9.15 23.54
CA LEU A 130 8.99 -8.51 22.70
C LEU A 130 8.31 -7.38 23.47
N LYS A 131 8.17 -6.22 22.82
CA LYS A 131 7.76 -5.00 23.49
C LYS A 131 6.69 -4.23 22.71
N HIS A 132 5.90 -3.47 23.45
CA HIS A 132 4.99 -2.47 22.91
C HIS A 132 4.97 -1.20 23.78
N SER A 133 4.33 -0.17 23.25
CA SER A 133 4.17 1.16 23.84
C SER A 133 2.91 1.82 23.27
N PRO A 134 2.31 2.80 23.95
CA PRO A 134 1.14 3.51 23.44
C PRO A 134 1.39 4.21 22.08
N GLY A 135 2.59 4.75 21.88
CA GLY A 135 2.94 5.53 20.68
C GLY A 135 3.64 4.76 19.56
N GLY A 136 3.78 3.43 19.66
CA GLY A 136 4.54 2.64 18.69
C GLY A 136 6.06 2.83 18.72
N THR A 137 6.55 3.67 19.63
CA THR A 137 7.97 4.05 19.76
C THR A 137 8.47 3.79 21.17
N PRO A 138 9.77 3.50 21.35
CA PRO A 138 10.32 3.25 22.67
C PRO A 138 10.05 4.41 23.63
N THR A 139 9.72 4.08 24.88
CA THR A 139 9.56 5.07 25.96
C THR A 139 10.89 5.69 26.36
N SER A 140 12.00 5.00 26.11
CA SER A 140 13.37 5.49 26.17
C SER A 140 14.29 4.58 25.35
N ILE A 141 15.47 5.08 24.96
CA ILE A 141 16.52 4.29 24.33
C ILE A 141 17.79 4.47 25.15
N LYS A 142 18.40 3.36 25.56
CA LYS A 142 19.64 3.36 26.35
C LYS A 142 20.72 2.59 25.63
N VAL A 143 21.94 3.06 25.74
CA VAL A 143 23.13 2.37 25.21
C VAL A 143 23.41 1.20 26.13
N LEU A 144 23.51 0.01 25.56
CA LEU A 144 23.75 -1.22 26.29
C LEU A 144 24.55 -2.18 25.42
N THR A 145 25.71 -2.61 25.90
CA THR A 145 26.57 -3.53 25.15
C THR A 145 25.97 -4.92 25.09
N HIS A 146 26.28 -5.67 24.02
CA HIS A 146 25.82 -7.05 23.81
C HIS A 146 24.28 -7.22 23.74
N VAL A 147 23.57 -6.18 23.29
CA VAL A 147 22.19 -6.29 22.85
C VAL A 147 22.02 -5.77 21.43
N ALA A 148 20.92 -6.16 20.79
CA ALA A 148 20.47 -5.58 19.53
C ALA A 148 18.96 -5.38 19.56
N SER A 149 18.50 -4.20 19.18
CA SER A 149 17.07 -3.87 19.11
C SER A 149 16.62 -3.63 17.67
N GLY A 150 15.33 -3.80 17.41
CA GLY A 150 14.74 -3.57 16.10
C GLY A 150 13.22 -3.47 16.18
N PHE A 151 12.58 -3.17 15.04
CA PHE A 151 11.13 -3.06 14.93
C PHE A 151 10.50 -4.28 14.28
N SER A 152 9.20 -4.41 14.50
CA SER A 152 8.35 -5.37 13.80
C SER A 152 8.30 -5.09 12.31
N LEU A 153 8.33 -6.13 11.48
CA LEU A 153 8.26 -6.01 10.01
C LEU A 153 6.83 -6.16 9.47
N LYS A 154 5.80 -6.00 10.31
CA LYS A 154 4.39 -5.97 9.85
C LYS A 154 4.16 -4.91 8.76
N PRO A 155 4.66 -3.66 8.90
CA PRO A 155 4.52 -2.65 7.84
C PRO A 155 5.34 -2.96 6.56
N CYS A 156 6.19 -4.00 6.60
CA CYS A 156 6.90 -4.51 5.43
C CYS A 156 6.14 -5.64 4.72
N ALA A 157 4.91 -5.96 5.15
CA ALA A 157 4.13 -7.08 4.65
C ALA A 157 4.79 -8.47 4.85
N LEU A 158 5.58 -8.63 5.93
CA LEU A 158 6.32 -9.86 6.23
C LEU A 158 5.71 -10.72 7.35
N SER A 159 4.50 -10.41 7.82
CA SER A 159 3.83 -11.22 8.85
C SER A 159 3.31 -12.53 8.28
N GLU A 160 3.52 -13.62 9.02
CA GLU A 160 3.00 -14.96 8.70
C GLU A 160 1.65 -15.24 9.39
N THR A 161 1.22 -14.38 10.32
CA THR A 161 -0.07 -14.54 11.04
C THR A 161 -1.31 -14.43 10.15
N GLY A 162 -1.14 -13.94 8.92
CA GLY A 162 -2.25 -13.54 8.06
C GLY A 162 -2.99 -12.31 8.59
N CYS A 163 -4.05 -11.91 7.90
CA CYS A 163 -4.94 -10.83 8.33
C CYS A 163 -6.40 -11.20 8.11
N ARG A 164 -7.28 -10.59 8.90
CA ARG A 164 -8.72 -10.73 8.78
C ARG A 164 -9.25 -9.55 7.98
N MET A 165 -9.70 -9.82 6.77
CA MET A 165 -10.28 -8.80 5.88
C MET A 165 -11.78 -8.59 6.15
N ASP A 166 -12.37 -9.40 7.02
CA ASP A 166 -13.80 -9.38 7.30
C ASP A 166 -14.25 -8.03 7.86
N ILE A 167 -15.32 -7.51 7.26
CA ILE A 167 -16.05 -6.34 7.73
C ILE A 167 -17.43 -6.82 8.18
N PHE A 168 -17.78 -6.55 9.43
CA PHE A 168 -19.03 -6.98 10.03
C PHE A 168 -20.02 -5.83 10.03
N GLN A 169 -21.16 -6.05 9.36
CA GLN A 169 -22.30 -5.14 9.39
C GLN A 169 -23.14 -5.40 10.65
N HIS A 170 -23.75 -4.35 11.17
CA HIS A 170 -24.61 -4.36 12.34
C HIS A 170 -23.97 -5.00 13.59
N LEU A 171 -22.66 -4.78 13.78
CA LEU A 171 -21.88 -5.40 14.85
C LEU A 171 -20.93 -4.39 15.48
N ALA A 172 -20.91 -4.32 16.81
CA ALA A 172 -19.98 -3.51 17.60
C ALA A 172 -18.98 -4.42 18.34
N PHE A 173 -17.73 -3.98 18.42
CA PHE A 173 -16.73 -4.59 19.30
C PHE A 173 -16.64 -3.78 20.60
N SER A 174 -16.70 -4.48 21.72
CA SER A 174 -16.50 -3.91 23.06
C SER A 174 -15.11 -4.32 23.55
N ASP A 175 -14.26 -3.37 23.91
CA ASP A 175 -12.87 -3.59 24.34
C ASP A 175 -12.22 -2.23 24.68
N VAL A 176 -10.89 -2.19 24.89
CA VAL A 176 -10.16 -0.98 25.25
C VAL A 176 -10.06 -0.02 24.07
N ASP A 177 -10.61 1.18 24.23
CA ASP A 177 -10.48 2.28 23.27
C ASP A 177 -9.09 2.91 23.37
N VAL A 178 -8.35 2.91 22.25
CA VAL A 178 -6.99 3.48 22.16
C VAL A 178 -6.95 4.79 21.36
N GLY A 179 -8.05 5.15 20.71
CA GLY A 179 -8.15 6.37 19.92
C GLY A 179 -9.56 6.55 19.33
N ARG A 180 -9.86 7.77 18.91
CA ARG A 180 -11.11 8.13 18.25
C ARG A 180 -10.80 9.10 17.12
N ALA A 181 -11.50 8.96 15.99
CA ALA A 181 -11.42 9.85 14.85
C ALA A 181 -12.81 10.02 14.23
N VAL A 182 -13.05 11.11 13.50
CA VAL A 182 -14.25 11.25 12.67
C VAL A 182 -13.92 10.86 11.24
N THR A 183 -14.62 9.86 10.71
CA THR A 183 -14.38 9.35 9.34
C THR A 183 -15.68 9.32 8.55
N PRO A 184 -15.64 9.49 7.22
CA PRO A 184 -16.83 9.50 6.38
C PRO A 184 -17.40 8.10 6.12
N ASP A 185 -16.56 7.06 6.23
CA ASP A 185 -16.96 5.67 6.11
C ASP A 185 -16.04 4.74 6.93
N ALA A 186 -16.41 3.46 6.99
CA ALA A 186 -15.69 2.43 7.72
C ALA A 186 -14.34 2.05 7.08
N PHE A 187 -14.14 2.30 5.79
CA PHE A 187 -12.89 1.98 5.11
C PHE A 187 -11.78 2.96 5.49
N VAL A 188 -12.11 4.25 5.57
CA VAL A 188 -11.20 5.26 6.15
C VAL A 188 -10.85 4.90 7.59
N CYS A 189 -11.85 4.49 8.38
CA CYS A 189 -11.63 4.03 9.76
C CYS A 189 -10.67 2.83 9.85
N GLN A 190 -10.82 1.86 8.94
CA GLN A 190 -9.93 0.69 8.86
C GLN A 190 -8.48 1.07 8.54
N THR A 191 -8.25 1.97 7.59
CA THR A 191 -6.90 2.44 7.27
C THR A 191 -6.28 3.21 8.44
N ILE A 192 -7.05 4.08 9.11
CA ILE A 192 -6.57 4.77 10.31
C ILE A 192 -6.18 3.75 11.38
N CYS A 193 -7.02 2.74 11.64
CA CYS A 193 -6.67 1.64 12.56
C CYS A 193 -5.40 0.90 12.11
N THR A 194 -5.25 0.65 10.81
CA THR A 194 -4.09 -0.07 10.26
C THR A 194 -2.77 0.62 10.54
N TYR A 195 -2.73 1.96 10.46
CA TYR A 195 -1.53 2.75 10.71
C TYR A 195 -1.43 3.32 12.13
N HIS A 196 -2.45 3.09 12.98
CA HIS A 196 -2.40 3.46 14.39
C HIS A 196 -1.63 2.40 15.21
N PRO A 197 -0.55 2.74 15.93
CA PRO A 197 0.36 1.74 16.52
C PRO A 197 -0.26 0.74 17.50
N SER A 198 -1.35 1.12 18.16
CA SER A 198 -2.03 0.29 19.16
C SER A 198 -3.39 -0.24 18.70
N CYS A 199 -3.85 0.07 17.48
CA CYS A 199 -5.16 -0.39 17.02
C CYS A 199 -5.04 -1.77 16.38
N LEU A 200 -5.88 -2.71 16.85
CA LEU A 200 -5.98 -4.07 16.30
C LEU A 200 -7.29 -4.30 15.58
N PHE A 201 -8.35 -3.60 16.00
CA PHE A 201 -9.67 -3.65 15.39
C PHE A 201 -10.41 -2.36 15.72
N PHE A 202 -11.53 -2.11 15.02
CA PHE A 202 -12.27 -0.87 15.14
C PHE A 202 -13.79 -1.10 15.12
N THR A 203 -14.51 -0.09 15.59
CA THR A 203 -15.96 0.03 15.44
C THR A 203 -16.29 1.42 14.92
N PHE A 204 -17.09 1.46 13.85
CA PHE A 204 -17.52 2.66 13.15
C PHE A 204 -19.04 2.84 13.30
N GLN A 205 -19.47 4.00 13.80
CA GLN A 205 -20.88 4.35 13.95
C GLN A 205 -21.08 5.86 13.82
N ARG A 206 -22.03 6.30 12.97
CA ARG A 206 -22.38 7.73 12.78
C ARG A 206 -21.15 8.63 12.63
N ASN A 207 -20.24 8.26 11.74
CA ASN A 207 -18.94 8.92 11.49
C ASN A 207 -17.91 8.83 12.61
N VAL A 208 -18.24 8.23 13.75
CA VAL A 208 -17.28 8.03 14.82
C VAL A 208 -16.56 6.71 14.59
N CYS A 209 -15.25 6.81 14.34
CA CYS A 209 -14.33 5.70 14.27
C CYS A 209 -13.68 5.50 15.64
N VAL A 210 -13.96 4.38 16.30
CA VAL A 210 -13.34 4.02 17.57
C VAL A 210 -12.29 2.95 17.33
N LEU A 211 -11.04 3.30 17.65
CA LEU A 211 -9.87 2.42 17.52
C LEU A 211 -9.71 1.60 18.79
N LYS A 212 -9.58 0.29 18.67
CA LYS A 212 -9.65 -0.63 19.81
C LYS A 212 -8.48 -1.62 19.84
N THR A 213 -8.22 -2.12 21.04
CA THR A 213 -7.26 -3.20 21.31
C THR A 213 -7.77 -4.09 22.44
N SER A 214 -7.22 -5.29 22.57
CA SER A 214 -7.52 -6.21 23.67
C SER A 214 -6.28 -6.97 24.09
N ARG A 215 -6.30 -7.56 25.30
CA ARG A 215 -5.18 -8.37 25.77
C ARG A 215 -4.95 -9.62 24.91
N SER A 216 -6.02 -10.24 24.42
CA SER A 216 -5.96 -11.42 23.55
C SER A 216 -5.54 -11.09 22.11
N GLY A 217 -5.66 -9.83 21.69
CA GLY A 217 -5.45 -9.41 20.31
C GLY A 217 -6.66 -9.63 19.40
N THR A 218 -7.77 -10.15 19.94
CA THR A 218 -9.06 -10.32 19.26
C THR A 218 -10.20 -9.72 20.08
N PRO A 219 -11.32 -9.29 19.46
CA PRO A 219 -12.47 -8.77 20.18
C PRO A 219 -12.99 -9.76 21.23
N SER A 220 -13.26 -9.31 22.46
CA SER A 220 -13.74 -10.19 23.54
C SER A 220 -15.22 -10.55 23.42
N SER A 221 -16.04 -9.58 23.00
CA SER A 221 -17.49 -9.73 22.95
C SER A 221 -18.08 -8.88 21.81
N PRO A 222 -18.36 -9.49 20.65
CA PRO A 222 -19.10 -8.83 19.57
C PRO A 222 -20.58 -8.72 19.94
N THR A 223 -21.13 -7.52 19.88
CA THR A 223 -22.54 -7.26 20.21
C THR A 223 -23.30 -6.79 18.96
N PRO A 224 -24.44 -7.40 18.61
CA PRO A 224 -25.30 -6.91 17.53
C PRO A 224 -25.73 -5.47 17.80
N GLN A 225 -25.52 -4.59 16.84
CA GLN A 225 -25.87 -3.18 16.95
C GLN A 225 -26.16 -2.58 15.57
N GLU A 226 -27.38 -2.10 15.36
CA GLU A 226 -27.76 -1.52 14.07
C GLU A 226 -26.88 -0.33 13.66
N ASN A 227 -26.77 -0.11 12.35
CA ASN A 227 -26.00 1.00 11.75
C ASN A 227 -24.55 1.12 12.26
N THR A 228 -23.94 -0.02 12.60
CA THR A 228 -22.59 -0.11 13.15
C THR A 228 -21.77 -1.08 12.32
N ILE A 229 -20.54 -0.70 11.98
CA ILE A 229 -19.62 -1.52 11.18
C ILE A 229 -18.36 -1.76 11.99
N SER A 230 -17.92 -3.00 12.13
CA SER A 230 -16.66 -3.33 12.80
C SER A 230 -15.73 -4.11 11.88
N GLY A 231 -14.43 -4.05 12.15
CA GLY A 231 -13.42 -4.72 11.34
C GLY A 231 -12.05 -4.75 12.02
N TYR A 232 -11.05 -5.28 11.33
CA TYR A 232 -9.69 -5.45 11.85
C TYR A 232 -8.68 -4.51 11.19
N SER A 233 -7.59 -4.25 11.90
CA SER A 233 -6.36 -3.69 11.35
C SER A 233 -5.80 -4.61 10.26
N LEU A 234 -5.34 -4.03 9.16
CA LEU A 234 -4.75 -4.76 8.03
C LEU A 234 -3.23 -4.85 8.12
N LEU A 235 -2.62 -4.43 9.23
CA LEU A 235 -1.16 -4.27 9.32
C LEU A 235 -0.40 -5.60 9.20
N THR A 236 -1.05 -6.73 9.49
CA THR A 236 -0.48 -8.07 9.33
C THR A 236 -0.73 -8.69 7.95
N CYS A 237 -1.39 -7.98 7.03
CA CYS A 237 -1.60 -8.45 5.67
C CYS A 237 -0.29 -8.45 4.87
N LYS A 238 -0.21 -9.33 3.87
CA LYS A 238 0.85 -9.31 2.84
C LYS A 238 0.66 -8.17 1.81
N THR A 239 -0.54 -7.62 1.74
CA THR A 239 -0.85 -6.43 0.94
C THR A 239 -1.43 -5.38 1.88
N LEU A 240 -0.72 -4.26 2.03
CA LEU A 240 -1.13 -3.18 2.93
C LEU A 240 -1.93 -2.12 2.15
N PRO A 241 -3.00 -1.56 2.75
CA PRO A 241 -3.68 -0.41 2.15
C PRO A 241 -2.74 0.78 2.08
N GLU A 242 -2.90 1.63 1.06
CA GLU A 242 -2.17 2.89 1.03
C GLU A 242 -2.53 3.78 2.23
N PRO A 243 -1.59 4.55 2.79
CA PRO A 243 -1.84 5.45 3.91
C PRO A 243 -2.52 6.76 3.44
N CYS A 244 -3.47 6.67 2.51
CA CYS A 244 -4.19 7.82 1.98
C CYS A 244 -5.60 7.47 1.47
N HIS A 245 -6.41 8.50 1.18
CA HIS A 245 -7.82 8.36 0.82
C HIS A 245 -8.15 9.16 -0.45
N PRO A 246 -8.16 8.52 -1.64
CA PRO A 246 -8.42 9.21 -2.90
C PRO A 246 -9.89 9.57 -3.11
N LYS A 247 -10.81 8.84 -2.46
CA LYS A 247 -12.25 9.00 -2.63
C LYS A 247 -12.72 10.40 -2.23
N ILE A 248 -13.56 10.98 -3.09
CA ILE A 248 -14.28 12.23 -2.85
C ILE A 248 -15.71 11.88 -2.43
N TYR A 249 -16.20 12.59 -1.42
CA TYR A 249 -17.52 12.42 -0.84
C TYR A 249 -18.39 13.61 -1.26
N SER A 250 -19.44 13.34 -2.02
CA SER A 250 -20.43 14.34 -2.44
C SER A 250 -21.49 14.57 -1.37
N GLY A 251 -21.99 15.79 -1.26
CA GLY A 251 -23.07 16.13 -0.34
C GLY A 251 -22.62 16.26 1.12
N VAL A 252 -21.32 16.41 1.36
CA VAL A 252 -20.73 16.46 2.70
C VAL A 252 -19.74 17.59 2.87
N ASP A 253 -19.71 18.13 4.08
CA ASP A 253 -18.76 19.14 4.55
C ASP A 253 -17.87 18.56 5.66
N PHE A 254 -16.54 18.71 5.52
CA PHE A 254 -15.54 18.24 6.47
C PHE A 254 -15.01 19.41 7.28
N GLU A 255 -15.51 19.58 8.50
CA GLU A 255 -15.13 20.69 9.35
C GLU A 255 -13.73 20.49 9.94
N GLY A 256 -13.03 21.61 10.14
CA GLY A 256 -11.67 21.66 10.67
C GLY A 256 -11.16 23.10 10.71
N GLU A 257 -9.92 23.28 11.14
CA GLU A 257 -9.23 24.56 11.09
C GLU A 257 -9.02 24.97 9.62
N GLU A 258 -9.44 26.17 9.26
CA GLU A 258 -9.30 26.69 7.91
C GLU A 258 -7.88 27.19 7.67
N LEU A 259 -7.20 26.60 6.69
CA LEU A 259 -5.85 26.96 6.29
C LEU A 259 -5.84 28.06 5.22
N ASN A 260 -6.72 27.92 4.22
CA ASN A 260 -6.84 28.83 3.08
C ASN A 260 -8.15 28.55 2.33
N VAL A 261 -8.70 29.55 1.64
CA VAL A 261 -9.83 29.41 0.71
C VAL A 261 -9.40 29.91 -0.67
N THR A 262 -9.54 29.05 -1.67
CA THR A 262 -9.14 29.35 -3.05
C THR A 262 -10.28 29.13 -4.04
N PHE A 263 -10.29 29.85 -5.15
CA PHE A 263 -11.29 29.66 -6.22
C PHE A 263 -10.73 28.75 -7.31
N VAL A 264 -11.29 27.55 -7.43
CA VAL A 264 -10.80 26.51 -8.36
C VAL A 264 -11.94 25.95 -9.20
N GLU A 265 -11.60 25.41 -10.37
CA GLU A 265 -12.56 24.82 -11.30
C GLU A 265 -12.74 23.32 -10.99
N GLY A 266 -13.73 23.01 -10.15
CA GLY A 266 -14.10 21.64 -9.84
C GLY A 266 -13.37 21.01 -8.65
N VAL A 267 -13.98 19.93 -8.14
CA VAL A 267 -13.55 19.26 -6.90
C VAL A 267 -12.21 18.53 -7.03
N ILE A 268 -11.88 18.02 -8.21
CA ILE A 268 -10.58 17.35 -8.47
C ILE A 268 -9.43 18.35 -8.33
N VAL A 269 -9.58 19.54 -8.93
CA VAL A 269 -8.60 20.62 -8.80
C VAL A 269 -8.50 21.10 -7.34
N CYS A 270 -9.60 21.09 -6.60
CA CYS A 270 -9.57 21.37 -5.16
C CYS A 270 -8.74 20.32 -4.38
N GLN A 271 -8.90 19.03 -4.68
CA GLN A 271 -8.09 17.96 -4.09
C GLN A 271 -6.61 18.10 -4.43
N GLU A 272 -6.28 18.41 -5.69
CA GLU A 272 -4.90 18.68 -6.11
C GLU A 272 -4.31 19.89 -5.38
N THR A 273 -5.11 20.95 -5.20
CA THR A 273 -4.70 22.17 -4.49
C THR A 273 -4.39 21.85 -3.02
N CYS A 274 -5.25 21.08 -2.35
CA CYS A 274 -4.97 20.55 -1.01
C CYS A 274 -3.74 19.64 -0.99
N THR A 275 -3.55 18.80 -2.00
CA THR A 275 -2.40 17.90 -2.10
C THR A 275 -1.09 18.65 -2.25
N LYS A 276 -1.06 19.73 -3.05
CA LYS A 276 0.11 20.59 -3.27
C LYS A 276 0.42 21.46 -2.04
N MET A 277 -0.58 21.86 -1.27
CA MET A 277 -0.40 22.57 -0.01
C MET A 277 -0.05 21.59 1.12
N ILE A 278 1.24 21.40 1.40
CA ILE A 278 1.73 20.32 2.28
C ILE A 278 1.08 20.25 3.67
N ARG A 279 0.56 21.36 4.22
CA ARG A 279 -0.16 21.41 5.51
C ARG A 279 -1.62 20.99 5.42
N CYS A 280 -2.27 21.13 4.27
CA CYS A 280 -3.65 20.73 4.07
C CYS A 280 -3.79 19.20 4.24
N GLN A 281 -4.76 18.80 5.06
CA GLN A 281 -5.05 17.40 5.37
C GLN A 281 -6.30 16.93 4.64
N PHE A 282 -7.31 17.78 4.56
CA PHE A 282 -8.58 17.55 3.88
C PHE A 282 -9.17 18.86 3.38
N PHE A 283 -10.18 18.79 2.53
CA PHE A 283 -10.78 19.95 1.89
C PHE A 283 -12.29 19.80 1.77
N THR A 284 -12.96 20.93 1.57
CA THR A 284 -14.35 21.00 1.13
C THR A 284 -14.49 21.97 -0.02
N TYR A 285 -15.05 21.49 -1.14
CA TYR A 285 -15.38 22.27 -2.32
C TYR A 285 -16.86 22.63 -2.30
N SER A 286 -17.20 23.92 -2.25
CA SER A 286 -18.58 24.38 -2.22
C SER A 286 -19.19 24.36 -3.63
N LEU A 287 -20.47 23.97 -3.68
CA LEU A 287 -21.34 24.02 -4.87
C LEU A 287 -22.50 25.00 -4.65
N ARG A 288 -22.40 25.86 -3.64
CA ARG A 288 -23.40 26.90 -3.39
C ARG A 288 -23.25 28.03 -4.41
N PRO A 289 -24.33 28.57 -5.00
CA PRO A 289 -24.25 29.64 -5.99
C PRO A 289 -23.47 30.87 -5.50
N GLU A 290 -23.62 31.23 -4.23
CA GLU A 290 -22.93 32.35 -3.58
C GLU A 290 -21.41 32.15 -3.46
N ASP A 291 -20.95 30.90 -3.46
CA ASP A 291 -19.55 30.50 -3.36
C ASP A 291 -18.89 30.31 -4.73
N CYS A 292 -19.62 30.51 -5.83
CA CYS A 292 -19.18 30.25 -7.19
C CYS A 292 -19.16 31.52 -8.05
N ARG A 293 -18.09 31.68 -8.84
CA ARG A 293 -17.95 32.74 -9.87
C ARG A 293 -17.62 32.10 -11.21
N GLY A 294 -18.62 32.03 -12.09
CA GLY A 294 -18.50 31.30 -13.36
C GLY A 294 -18.31 29.81 -13.11
N LYS A 295 -17.21 29.23 -13.61
CA LYS A 295 -16.87 27.81 -13.42
C LYS A 295 -16.07 27.51 -12.14
N LYS A 296 -15.63 28.54 -11.41
CA LYS A 296 -14.79 28.38 -10.23
C LYS A 296 -15.60 28.55 -8.95
N CYS A 297 -15.41 27.68 -7.98
CA CYS A 297 -16.04 27.80 -6.67
C CYS A 297 -15.03 27.74 -5.52
N ASN A 298 -15.48 28.11 -4.33
CA ASN A 298 -14.67 28.06 -3.11
C ASN A 298 -14.20 26.63 -2.81
N CYS A 299 -12.89 26.51 -2.62
CA CYS A 299 -12.18 25.34 -2.14
C CYS A 299 -11.54 25.70 -0.80
N SER A 300 -12.17 25.27 0.29
CA SER A 300 -11.67 25.43 1.65
C SER A 300 -10.67 24.31 1.97
N LEU A 301 -9.41 24.70 2.15
CA LEU A 301 -8.32 23.82 2.57
C LEU A 301 -8.27 23.79 4.09
N ARG A 302 -8.28 22.60 4.69
CA ARG A 302 -8.44 22.44 6.14
C ARG A 302 -7.44 21.47 6.76
N LEU A 303 -7.27 21.60 8.07
CA LEU A 303 -6.49 20.68 8.90
C LEU A 303 -7.12 20.50 10.28
N SER A 304 -6.58 19.54 11.02
CA SER A 304 -6.87 19.24 12.41
C SER A 304 -5.63 18.66 13.10
N LEU A 305 -5.76 18.36 14.40
CA LEU A 305 -4.68 17.81 15.21
C LEU A 305 -4.28 16.39 14.79
N ASP A 306 -5.25 15.56 14.40
CA ASP A 306 -5.10 14.12 14.16
C ASP A 306 -5.15 13.75 12.67
N GLY A 307 -5.43 14.68 11.77
CA GLY A 307 -5.56 14.41 10.33
C GLY A 307 -6.99 14.14 9.87
N SER A 308 -7.95 14.06 10.78
CA SER A 308 -9.36 13.77 10.49
C SER A 308 -10.24 15.02 10.68
N PRO A 309 -11.38 15.12 9.98
CA PRO A 309 -12.36 16.17 10.24
C PRO A 309 -12.75 16.22 11.72
N THR A 310 -13.07 17.40 12.25
CA THR A 310 -13.62 17.51 13.62
C THR A 310 -15.11 17.16 13.64
N ARG A 311 -15.80 17.36 12.51
CA ARG A 311 -17.19 17.00 12.28
C ARG A 311 -17.43 16.77 10.79
N ILE A 312 -18.37 15.89 10.46
CA ILE A 312 -18.82 15.65 9.08
C ILE A 312 -20.32 15.95 9.03
N THR A 313 -20.71 16.89 8.18
CA THR A 313 -22.10 17.35 8.02
C THR A 313 -22.62 16.91 6.66
N TYR A 314 -23.73 16.16 6.65
CA TYR A 314 -24.38 15.65 5.43
C TYR A 314 -25.46 16.61 4.92
N GLY A 315 -25.89 16.41 3.66
CA GLY A 315 -26.96 17.19 3.04
C GLY A 315 -26.52 18.59 2.61
N THR A 316 -25.22 18.83 2.55
CA THR A 316 -24.65 20.10 2.14
C THR A 316 -24.50 20.16 0.61
N ARG A 317 -24.56 21.35 0.03
CA ARG A 317 -24.16 21.57 -1.38
C ARG A 317 -22.65 21.71 -1.47
N ALA A 318 -21.93 20.64 -1.13
CA ALA A 318 -20.47 20.62 -1.15
C ALA A 318 -19.96 19.20 -1.38
N SER A 319 -18.69 19.09 -1.77
CA SER A 319 -17.98 17.82 -1.88
C SER A 319 -16.67 17.90 -1.10
N SER A 320 -16.38 16.91 -0.28
CA SER A 320 -15.18 16.88 0.57
C SER A 320 -14.30 15.68 0.28
N GLY A 321 -13.02 15.77 0.63
CA GLY A 321 -12.06 14.70 0.45
C GLY A 321 -10.78 14.96 1.21
N TYR A 322 -9.83 14.02 1.11
CA TYR A 322 -8.53 14.11 1.77
C TYR A 322 -7.42 14.52 0.79
N SER A 323 -6.34 15.06 1.37
CA SER A 323 -5.07 15.29 0.67
C SER A 323 -4.44 13.97 0.23
N LEU A 324 -3.86 13.94 -0.98
CA LEU A 324 -3.14 12.78 -1.52
C LEU A 324 -1.64 12.81 -1.20
N ARG A 325 -1.20 13.71 -0.31
CA ARG A 325 0.23 13.92 0.02
C ARG A 325 0.91 12.70 0.66
N LEU A 326 0.15 11.73 1.15
CA LEU A 326 0.65 10.45 1.68
C LEU A 326 0.42 9.29 0.72
N CYS A 327 -0.30 9.50 -0.39
CA CYS A 327 -0.41 8.48 -1.41
C CYS A 327 0.97 8.27 -2.03
N LYS A 328 1.24 7.03 -2.44
CA LYS A 328 2.37 6.77 -3.31
C LYS A 328 1.98 7.32 -4.68
N SER A 329 2.31 8.58 -4.94
CA SER A 329 2.14 9.22 -6.25
C SER A 329 2.60 8.24 -7.32
N GLY A 330 1.72 7.97 -8.29
CA GLY A 330 1.81 6.86 -9.24
C GLY A 330 3.21 6.63 -9.78
N ASP A 331 3.92 5.72 -9.14
CA ASP A 331 4.66 4.69 -9.82
C ASP A 331 4.04 3.40 -9.31
N SER A 332 3.17 2.81 -10.13
CA SER A 332 2.25 1.73 -9.80
C SER A 332 2.95 0.41 -9.49
N SER A 333 3.74 0.35 -8.42
CA SER A 333 4.21 -0.90 -7.82
C SER A 333 3.06 -1.71 -7.17
N VAL A 334 1.81 -1.27 -7.33
CA VAL A 334 0.60 -2.00 -6.93
C VAL A 334 0.11 -2.75 -8.15
N CYS A 335 0.33 -4.06 -8.13
CA CYS A 335 -0.35 -4.96 -9.04
C CYS A 335 -1.86 -4.92 -8.78
N THR A 336 -2.66 -4.89 -9.84
CA THR A 336 -4.11 -4.76 -9.71
C THR A 336 -4.81 -6.09 -9.63
N THR A 337 -5.83 -6.18 -8.77
CA THR A 337 -6.82 -7.26 -8.74
C THR A 337 -8.16 -6.70 -9.22
N LYS A 338 -8.91 -7.44 -10.06
CA LYS A 338 -10.20 -6.97 -10.60
C LYS A 338 -11.20 -6.77 -9.45
N THR A 339 -11.78 -5.57 -9.35
CA THR A 339 -12.92 -5.29 -8.48
C THR A 339 -14.23 -5.64 -9.19
N ASN A 340 -15.11 -6.34 -8.48
CA ASN A 340 -16.32 -7.01 -8.98
C ASN A 340 -17.24 -6.14 -9.84
N THR A 341 -17.37 -6.51 -11.12
CA THR A 341 -18.59 -6.34 -11.91
C THR A 341 -18.89 -7.68 -12.62
N ARG A 342 -20.07 -8.25 -12.33
CA ARG A 342 -20.54 -9.52 -12.93
C ARG A 342 -20.95 -9.24 -14.38
N ILE A 343 -20.32 -9.91 -15.36
CA ILE A 343 -20.90 -10.14 -16.69
C ILE A 343 -20.63 -11.60 -17.08
N VAL A 344 -21.66 -12.30 -17.54
CA VAL A 344 -21.62 -13.73 -17.91
C VAL A 344 -21.88 -13.85 -19.42
N GLY A 345 -21.10 -14.69 -20.11
CA GLY A 345 -21.11 -14.81 -21.58
C GLY A 345 -20.03 -13.91 -22.20
N GLY A 346 -19.16 -14.46 -23.05
CA GLY A 346 -18.00 -13.73 -23.55
C GLY A 346 -18.40 -12.43 -24.27
N THR A 347 -17.86 -11.31 -23.83
CA THR A 347 -18.20 -9.96 -24.33
C THR A 347 -16.93 -9.17 -24.64
N ASN A 348 -17.06 -8.14 -25.47
CA ASN A 348 -15.99 -7.18 -25.70
C ASN A 348 -15.61 -6.51 -24.38
N SER A 349 -14.31 -6.39 -24.13
CA SER A 349 -13.78 -5.67 -22.97
C SER A 349 -13.86 -4.16 -23.19
N SER A 350 -13.71 -3.42 -22.11
CA SER A 350 -13.60 -1.96 -22.11
C SER A 350 -12.17 -1.49 -21.83
N TRP A 351 -11.87 -0.23 -22.15
CA TRP A 351 -10.57 0.37 -21.87
C TRP A 351 -10.21 0.29 -20.38
N GLY A 352 -9.00 -0.17 -20.06
CA GLY A 352 -8.51 -0.27 -18.67
C GLY A 352 -9.07 -1.43 -17.85
N GLU A 353 -9.93 -2.26 -18.43
CA GLU A 353 -10.53 -3.40 -17.73
C GLU A 353 -9.50 -4.50 -17.44
N TRP A 354 -8.54 -4.68 -18.34
CA TRP A 354 -7.49 -5.71 -18.27
C TRP A 354 -6.11 -5.10 -18.55
N PRO A 355 -5.64 -4.17 -17.71
CA PRO A 355 -4.53 -3.28 -18.03
C PRO A 355 -3.16 -3.96 -17.95
N TRP A 356 -3.10 -5.21 -17.49
CA TRP A 356 -1.90 -6.04 -17.57
C TRP A 356 -1.79 -6.79 -18.90
N GLN A 357 -2.87 -6.89 -19.68
CA GLN A 357 -2.88 -7.62 -20.94
C GLN A 357 -1.98 -6.93 -21.97
N VAL A 358 -1.11 -7.72 -22.61
CA VAL A 358 -0.31 -7.26 -23.76
C VAL A 358 -0.55 -8.12 -24.99
N SER A 359 -0.29 -7.53 -26.16
CA SER A 359 -0.27 -8.17 -27.47
C SER A 359 1.19 -8.35 -27.90
N LEU A 360 1.62 -9.60 -28.03
CA LEU A 360 2.93 -9.98 -28.57
C LEU A 360 2.78 -10.16 -30.08
N GLN A 361 3.48 -9.31 -30.84
CA GLN A 361 3.43 -9.32 -32.30
C GLN A 361 4.81 -9.58 -32.88
N VAL A 362 4.82 -10.27 -34.02
CA VAL A 362 6.04 -10.45 -34.81
C VAL A 362 5.98 -9.57 -36.04
N LYS A 363 7.08 -8.87 -36.32
CA LYS A 363 7.29 -8.07 -37.51
C LYS A 363 8.35 -8.72 -38.39
N LEU A 364 7.88 -9.44 -39.41
CA LEU A 364 8.70 -9.90 -40.53
C LEU A 364 8.33 -9.06 -41.76
N ARG A 365 7.70 -9.66 -42.78
CA ARG A 365 7.13 -8.92 -43.92
C ARG A 365 5.91 -8.10 -43.46
N ASP A 366 4.91 -8.80 -42.95
CA ASP A 366 3.75 -8.20 -42.30
C ASP A 366 3.89 -8.22 -40.77
N GLN A 367 3.13 -7.35 -40.10
CA GLN A 367 3.00 -7.38 -38.65
C GLN A 367 1.75 -8.19 -38.28
N SER A 368 1.90 -9.15 -37.38
CA SER A 368 0.78 -9.97 -36.91
C SER A 368 0.87 -10.27 -35.42
N HIS A 369 -0.29 -10.29 -34.76
CA HIS A 369 -0.43 -10.82 -33.41
C HIS A 369 -0.19 -12.33 -33.40
N LEU A 370 0.62 -12.79 -32.46
CA LEU A 370 0.86 -14.22 -32.23
C LEU A 370 0.33 -14.67 -30.86
N CYS A 371 0.67 -13.93 -29.80
CA CYS A 371 0.37 -14.34 -28.43
C CYS A 371 -0.08 -13.18 -27.55
N GLY A 372 -0.77 -13.52 -26.46
CA GLY A 372 -0.98 -12.62 -25.33
C GLY A 372 0.17 -12.73 -24.32
N GLY A 373 0.29 -11.73 -23.44
CA GLY A 373 1.14 -11.79 -22.26
C GLY A 373 0.55 -10.97 -21.13
N SER A 374 1.18 -11.03 -19.95
CA SER A 374 0.78 -10.26 -18.77
C SER A 374 1.93 -9.43 -18.22
N ILE A 375 1.72 -8.13 -18.02
CA ILE A 375 2.65 -7.27 -17.30
C ILE A 375 2.68 -7.72 -15.84
N ILE A 376 3.86 -8.06 -15.33
CA ILE A 376 4.06 -8.47 -13.92
C ILE A 376 5.04 -7.55 -13.18
N GLY A 377 5.65 -6.59 -13.88
CA GLY A 377 6.57 -5.59 -13.34
C GLY A 377 6.94 -4.55 -14.40
N HIS A 378 7.67 -3.49 -14.03
CA HIS A 378 7.93 -2.36 -14.93
C HIS A 378 8.67 -2.78 -16.21
N GLN A 379 9.54 -3.78 -16.11
CA GLN A 379 10.29 -4.32 -17.24
C GLN A 379 9.98 -5.79 -17.50
N TRP A 380 8.88 -6.31 -16.96
CA TRP A 380 8.64 -7.75 -16.98
C TRP A 380 7.26 -8.09 -17.52
N VAL A 381 7.26 -8.91 -18.59
CA VAL A 381 6.06 -9.56 -19.13
C VAL A 381 6.21 -11.07 -18.95
N LEU A 382 5.17 -11.70 -18.44
CA LEU A 382 5.03 -13.15 -18.35
C LEU A 382 4.19 -13.67 -19.51
N THR A 383 4.63 -14.76 -20.14
CA THR A 383 3.94 -15.39 -21.28
C THR A 383 4.26 -16.90 -21.33
N ALA A 384 3.66 -17.60 -22.29
CA ALA A 384 3.98 -18.99 -22.60
C ALA A 384 5.31 -19.10 -23.39
N ALA A 385 6.03 -20.20 -23.18
CA ALA A 385 7.28 -20.49 -23.88
C ALA A 385 7.04 -20.85 -25.35
N HIS A 386 5.97 -21.61 -25.65
CA HIS A 386 5.65 -22.05 -27.01
C HIS A 386 5.41 -20.90 -28.00
N CYS A 387 5.13 -19.68 -27.50
CA CYS A 387 5.01 -18.48 -28.33
C CYS A 387 6.29 -18.19 -29.12
N PHE A 388 7.44 -18.68 -28.67
CA PHE A 388 8.74 -18.43 -29.28
C PHE A 388 9.28 -19.60 -30.09
N ASP A 389 8.50 -20.67 -30.25
CA ASP A 389 8.88 -21.82 -31.06
C ASP A 389 9.12 -21.42 -32.51
N GLY A 390 10.32 -21.71 -33.03
CA GLY A 390 10.74 -21.33 -34.38
C GLY A 390 11.04 -19.83 -34.59
N LEU A 391 10.84 -18.97 -33.59
CA LEU A 391 11.10 -17.51 -33.66
C LEU A 391 11.77 -16.95 -32.38
N PRO A 392 12.97 -17.45 -31.98
CA PRO A 392 13.63 -17.02 -30.75
C PRO A 392 14.33 -15.65 -30.83
N LEU A 393 14.35 -15.02 -32.01
CA LEU A 393 15.05 -13.76 -32.25
C LEU A 393 14.29 -12.59 -31.60
N SER A 394 14.85 -11.98 -30.56
CA SER A 394 14.19 -10.90 -29.80
C SER A 394 13.86 -9.65 -30.63
N ASN A 395 14.63 -9.35 -31.68
CA ASN A 395 14.52 -8.14 -32.49
C ASN A 395 13.31 -8.11 -33.45
N VAL A 396 12.65 -9.25 -33.69
CA VAL A 396 11.44 -9.28 -34.54
C VAL A 396 10.15 -9.10 -33.73
N TRP A 397 10.24 -9.07 -32.40
CA TRP A 397 9.10 -8.97 -31.51
C TRP A 397 8.77 -7.53 -31.15
N ARG A 398 7.48 -7.22 -31.10
CA ARG A 398 6.92 -5.94 -30.66
C ARG A 398 5.84 -6.19 -29.63
N ILE A 399 5.95 -5.53 -28.48
CA ILE A 399 5.03 -5.71 -27.35
C ILE A 399 4.17 -4.46 -27.23
N TYR A 400 2.86 -4.64 -27.45
CA TYR A 400 1.88 -3.56 -27.30
C TYR A 400 1.07 -3.76 -26.04
N SER A 401 1.02 -2.72 -25.22
CA SER A 401 0.30 -2.65 -23.96
C SER A 401 -0.74 -1.53 -24.01
N GLY A 402 -1.80 -1.64 -23.19
CA GLY A 402 -2.88 -0.65 -23.18
C GLY A 402 -3.56 -0.49 -24.53
N ILE A 403 -3.82 -1.59 -25.23
CA ILE A 403 -4.55 -1.63 -26.50
C ILE A 403 -5.86 -2.38 -26.28
N LEU A 404 -6.95 -1.89 -26.88
CA LEU A 404 -8.24 -2.60 -26.88
C LEU A 404 -8.49 -3.31 -28.21
N LYS A 405 -8.27 -2.64 -29.35
CA LYS A 405 -8.49 -3.21 -30.69
C LYS A 405 -7.19 -3.32 -31.46
N LEU A 406 -6.92 -4.48 -32.05
CA LEU A 406 -5.72 -4.66 -32.87
C LEU A 406 -5.72 -3.77 -34.13
N SER A 407 -6.90 -3.36 -34.61
CA SER A 407 -7.06 -2.43 -35.73
C SER A 407 -6.55 -1.02 -35.44
N GLU A 408 -6.36 -0.65 -34.17
CA GLU A 408 -5.86 0.68 -33.77
C GLU A 408 -4.33 0.76 -33.80
N ILE A 409 -3.65 -0.37 -34.04
CA ILE A 409 -2.19 -0.40 -34.14
C ILE A 409 -1.76 0.06 -35.54
N THR A 410 -1.09 1.20 -35.57
CA THR A 410 -0.53 1.85 -36.78
C THR A 410 1.00 1.73 -36.80
N LYS A 411 1.67 2.31 -37.79
CA LYS A 411 3.15 2.30 -37.84
C LYS A 411 3.77 3.20 -36.78
N GLU A 412 3.01 4.19 -36.32
CA GLU A 412 3.39 5.23 -35.37
C GLU A 412 3.07 4.83 -33.93
N THR A 413 2.30 3.75 -33.72
CA THR A 413 1.95 3.26 -32.38
C THR A 413 3.21 2.79 -31.64
N PRO A 414 3.48 3.33 -30.44
CA PRO A 414 4.65 2.93 -29.66
C PRO A 414 4.53 1.47 -29.21
N PHE A 415 5.66 0.78 -29.16
CA PHE A 415 5.77 -0.59 -28.67
C PHE A 415 7.01 -0.73 -27.78
N SER A 416 7.00 -1.75 -26.92
CA SER A 416 8.18 -2.14 -26.14
C SER A 416 8.98 -3.20 -26.88
N GLU A 417 10.31 -3.09 -26.80
CA GLU A 417 11.27 -4.04 -27.36
C GLU A 417 11.75 -5.03 -26.29
N ILE A 418 12.19 -6.20 -26.75
CA ILE A 418 12.71 -7.26 -25.88
C ILE A 418 14.21 -7.06 -25.68
N LYS A 419 14.63 -6.86 -24.42
CA LYS A 419 16.02 -6.88 -23.99
C LYS A 419 16.54 -8.31 -23.83
N GLU A 420 15.73 -9.14 -23.18
CA GLU A 420 16.11 -10.49 -22.79
C GLU A 420 14.88 -11.38 -22.80
N LEU A 421 15.01 -12.56 -23.41
CA LEU A 421 13.98 -13.60 -23.41
C LEU A 421 14.48 -14.78 -22.58
N ILE A 422 13.76 -15.11 -21.51
CA ILE A 422 14.11 -16.17 -20.57
C ILE A 422 13.04 -17.26 -20.68
N ILE A 423 13.33 -18.30 -21.45
CA ILE A 423 12.51 -19.51 -21.54
C ILE A 423 12.91 -20.44 -20.39
N HIS A 424 11.93 -21.12 -19.78
CA HIS A 424 12.23 -22.09 -18.72
C HIS A 424 13.19 -23.18 -19.23
N PRO A 425 14.30 -23.49 -18.51
CA PRO A 425 15.36 -24.37 -19.02
C PRO A 425 14.90 -25.80 -19.30
N ASN A 426 13.82 -26.24 -18.66
CA ASN A 426 13.24 -27.57 -18.84
C ASN A 426 12.09 -27.62 -19.87
N TYR A 427 11.77 -26.50 -20.52
CA TYR A 427 10.74 -26.49 -21.57
C TYR A 427 11.25 -27.25 -22.81
N LYS A 428 10.46 -28.20 -23.31
CA LYS A 428 10.72 -28.91 -24.56
C LYS A 428 9.43 -29.08 -25.37
N ILE A 429 9.52 -28.77 -26.66
CA ILE A 429 8.41 -28.93 -27.61
C ILE A 429 7.92 -30.39 -27.67
N SER A 430 8.84 -31.36 -27.51
CA SER A 430 8.57 -32.80 -27.60
C SER A 430 7.83 -33.40 -26.40
N ASP A 431 7.82 -32.72 -25.24
CA ASP A 431 7.43 -33.33 -23.96
C ASP A 431 5.98 -32.97 -23.55
N GLY A 432 5.12 -32.63 -24.53
CA GLY A 432 3.69 -32.39 -24.30
C GLY A 432 3.34 -31.07 -23.59
N GLY A 433 4.27 -30.11 -23.49
CA GLY A 433 3.99 -28.76 -22.99
C GLY A 433 4.26 -28.52 -21.50
N GLY A 434 5.00 -29.40 -20.83
CA GLY A 434 5.50 -29.14 -19.47
C GLY A 434 6.40 -27.91 -19.41
N HIS A 435 6.32 -27.15 -18.31
CA HIS A 435 7.11 -25.92 -18.09
C HIS A 435 6.94 -24.83 -19.18
N ASP A 436 5.75 -24.72 -19.77
CA ASP A 436 5.41 -23.72 -20.79
C ASP A 436 5.30 -22.30 -20.22
N ILE A 437 6.45 -21.73 -19.84
CA ILE A 437 6.57 -20.40 -19.23
C ILE A 437 7.83 -19.69 -19.73
N ALA A 438 7.66 -18.42 -20.09
CA ALA A 438 8.74 -17.54 -20.47
C ALA A 438 8.56 -16.14 -19.85
N LEU A 439 9.70 -15.53 -19.51
CA LEU A 439 9.79 -14.15 -19.07
C LEU A 439 10.42 -13.31 -20.17
N ILE A 440 9.81 -12.17 -20.44
CA ILE A 440 10.36 -11.14 -21.31
C ILE A 440 10.81 -9.97 -20.44
N LYS A 441 12.08 -9.62 -20.55
CA LYS A 441 12.62 -8.36 -20.03
C LYS A 441 12.53 -7.29 -21.10
N LEU A 442 11.88 -6.17 -20.79
CA LEU A 442 11.73 -5.04 -21.70
C LEU A 442 12.99 -4.16 -21.72
N GLU A 443 13.35 -3.63 -22.89
CA GLU A 443 14.50 -2.72 -23.03
C GLU A 443 14.30 -1.45 -22.20
N THR A 444 13.10 -0.87 -22.24
CA THR A 444 12.70 0.30 -21.47
C THR A 444 11.60 -0.07 -20.45
N PRO A 445 11.62 0.52 -19.23
CA PRO A 445 10.55 0.32 -18.26
C PRO A 445 9.24 0.96 -18.74
N LEU A 446 8.14 0.24 -18.52
CA LEU A 446 6.79 0.73 -18.73
C LEU A 446 6.46 1.80 -17.69
N ASN A 447 5.96 2.93 -18.19
CA ASN A 447 5.26 3.91 -17.37
C ASN A 447 3.84 3.40 -17.12
N TYR A 448 3.45 3.27 -15.87
CA TYR A 448 2.14 2.75 -15.55
C TYR A 448 1.04 3.80 -15.71
N THR A 449 -0.11 3.33 -16.19
CA THR A 449 -1.32 4.13 -16.40
C THR A 449 -2.55 3.27 -16.06
N GLU A 450 -3.75 3.86 -16.08
CA GLU A 450 -4.99 3.09 -15.92
C GLU A 450 -5.20 2.01 -16.98
N PHE A 451 -4.51 2.12 -18.12
CA PHE A 451 -4.59 1.17 -19.24
C PHE A 451 -3.40 0.21 -19.30
N GLN A 452 -2.37 0.43 -18.47
CA GLN A 452 -1.11 -0.29 -18.50
C GLN A 452 -0.55 -0.42 -17.07
N LYS A 453 -0.81 -1.52 -16.38
CA LYS A 453 -0.33 -1.76 -15.00
C LYS A 453 -0.23 -3.27 -14.71
N PRO A 454 0.57 -3.71 -13.71
CA PRO A 454 0.88 -5.12 -13.55
C PRO A 454 -0.26 -5.93 -12.92
N ILE A 455 -0.31 -7.23 -13.19
CA ILE A 455 -1.12 -8.22 -12.45
C ILE A 455 -0.29 -8.86 -11.32
N CYS A 456 -0.96 -9.26 -10.24
CA CYS A 456 -0.32 -9.94 -9.12
C CYS A 456 -0.06 -11.42 -9.47
N LEU A 457 1.12 -11.92 -9.12
CA LEU A 457 1.40 -13.36 -9.15
C LEU A 457 0.72 -14.05 -7.95
N PRO A 458 0.20 -15.29 -8.12
CA PRO A 458 -0.37 -16.05 -7.03
C PRO A 458 0.70 -16.36 -5.97
N SER A 459 0.31 -16.36 -4.69
CA SER A 459 1.24 -16.70 -3.60
C SER A 459 1.51 -18.20 -3.61
N LYS A 460 2.76 -18.60 -3.32
CA LYS A 460 3.12 -20.03 -3.11
C LYS A 460 2.33 -20.69 -1.98
N THR A 461 1.68 -19.92 -1.11
CA THR A 461 0.85 -20.39 0.01
C THR A 461 -0.63 -20.55 -0.34
N ASP A 462 -1.06 -20.18 -1.55
CA ASP A 462 -2.47 -20.26 -1.99
C ASP A 462 -2.83 -21.65 -2.55
N THR A 463 -2.20 -22.73 -2.05
CA THR A 463 -2.38 -24.08 -2.59
C THR A 463 -3.78 -24.66 -2.35
N ASN A 464 -4.54 -24.07 -1.41
CA ASN A 464 -5.92 -24.48 -1.07
C ASN A 464 -6.97 -23.41 -1.40
N THR A 465 -6.60 -22.32 -2.08
CA THR A 465 -7.54 -21.25 -2.43
C THR A 465 -8.32 -21.63 -3.68
N THR A 466 -9.62 -21.90 -3.53
CA THR A 466 -10.50 -22.10 -4.67
C THR A 466 -10.84 -20.74 -5.30
N TYR A 467 -10.27 -20.44 -6.46
CA TYR A 467 -10.65 -19.26 -7.24
C TYR A 467 -12.00 -19.49 -7.91
N THR A 468 -13.04 -18.79 -7.46
CA THR A 468 -14.42 -18.92 -7.97
C THR A 468 -14.79 -17.90 -9.04
N ASN A 469 -13.90 -16.95 -9.35
CA ASN A 469 -14.16 -15.85 -10.28
C ASN A 469 -12.95 -15.64 -11.21
N CYS A 470 -12.74 -16.59 -12.12
CA CYS A 470 -11.61 -16.61 -13.04
C CYS A 470 -12.01 -16.08 -14.42
N TRP A 471 -11.12 -15.34 -15.05
CA TRP A 471 -11.34 -14.73 -16.37
C TRP A 471 -10.19 -15.06 -17.30
N VAL A 472 -10.53 -15.33 -18.56
CA VAL A 472 -9.57 -15.43 -19.66
C VAL A 472 -9.76 -14.24 -20.58
N THR A 473 -8.67 -13.60 -20.95
CA THR A 473 -8.64 -12.41 -21.80
C THR A 473 -7.73 -12.63 -23.00
N GLY A 474 -8.11 -12.10 -24.16
CA GLY A 474 -7.25 -12.13 -25.32
C GLY A 474 -7.95 -11.74 -26.63
N TRP A 475 -7.16 -11.74 -27.69
CA TRP A 475 -7.59 -11.55 -29.08
C TRP A 475 -7.66 -12.88 -29.85
N GLY A 476 -7.85 -13.99 -29.13
CA GLY A 476 -7.94 -15.34 -29.70
C GLY A 476 -9.32 -15.69 -30.25
N PHE A 477 -9.47 -16.91 -30.79
CA PHE A 477 -10.72 -17.36 -31.40
C PHE A 477 -11.85 -17.56 -30.39
N THR A 478 -13.06 -17.11 -30.73
CA THR A 478 -14.29 -17.40 -29.98
C THR A 478 -14.93 -18.74 -30.38
N LYS A 479 -14.36 -19.46 -31.37
CA LYS A 479 -14.77 -20.78 -31.87
C LYS A 479 -13.53 -21.58 -32.35
N GLU A 480 -13.54 -22.91 -32.21
CA GLU A 480 -12.39 -23.82 -32.49
C GLU A 480 -11.77 -23.76 -33.91
N LYS A 481 -12.41 -23.10 -34.89
CA LYS A 481 -11.90 -22.95 -36.28
C LYS A 481 -12.11 -21.53 -36.83
N GLY A 482 -11.49 -20.52 -36.22
CA GLY A 482 -11.52 -19.14 -36.72
C GLY A 482 -10.28 -18.75 -37.55
N ARG A 483 -10.36 -17.66 -38.32
CA ARG A 483 -9.20 -16.95 -38.93
C ARG A 483 -8.90 -15.67 -38.14
N LEU A 484 -7.62 -15.35 -37.93
CA LEU A 484 -7.18 -14.15 -37.23
C LEU A 484 -7.45 -12.94 -38.14
N TRP A 485 -8.44 -12.11 -37.81
CA TRP A 485 -8.77 -10.89 -38.56
C TRP A 485 -8.20 -9.66 -37.85
N ARG A 486 -7.81 -8.64 -38.62
CA ARG A 486 -7.29 -7.35 -38.11
C ARG A 486 -8.29 -6.55 -37.26
N SER A 487 -9.55 -7.00 -37.13
CA SER A 487 -10.65 -6.33 -36.43
C SER A 487 -11.01 -6.93 -35.06
N LEU A 488 -10.07 -7.62 -34.39
CA LEU A 488 -10.32 -8.25 -33.10
C LEU A 488 -10.24 -7.22 -31.96
N SER A 489 -11.30 -7.16 -31.17
CA SER A 489 -11.34 -6.44 -29.88
C SER A 489 -10.95 -7.40 -28.76
N LEU A 490 -10.34 -6.88 -27.69
CA LEU A 490 -10.02 -7.70 -26.52
C LEU A 490 -11.30 -8.28 -25.95
N THR A 491 -11.38 -9.60 -25.85
CA THR A 491 -12.56 -10.28 -25.30
C THR A 491 -12.25 -10.85 -23.93
N GLN A 492 -13.28 -10.96 -23.09
CA GLN A 492 -13.19 -11.59 -21.77
C GLN A 492 -14.20 -12.74 -21.68
N ARG A 493 -13.83 -13.84 -21.03
CA ARG A 493 -14.73 -14.96 -20.74
C ARG A 493 -14.57 -15.41 -19.30
N ASN A 494 -15.69 -15.49 -18.57
CA ASN A 494 -15.74 -16.05 -17.22
C ASN A 494 -15.68 -17.59 -17.29
N LEU A 495 -14.80 -18.19 -16.49
CA LEU A 495 -14.72 -19.63 -16.31
C LEU A 495 -15.70 -20.04 -15.18
N ALA A 496 -16.94 -20.36 -15.54
CA ALA A 496 -17.87 -20.97 -14.60
C ALA A 496 -17.44 -22.43 -14.37
N PHE A 497 -16.82 -22.72 -13.22
CA PHE A 497 -16.52 -24.10 -12.81
C PHE A 497 -17.82 -24.81 -12.42
N GLY A 498 -18.47 -25.45 -13.39
CA GLY A 498 -19.42 -26.52 -13.15
C GLY A 498 -18.68 -27.85 -13.17
N GLY A 499 -18.50 -28.47 -12.00
CA GLY A 499 -18.00 -29.85 -11.88
C GLY A 499 -16.48 -29.98 -11.75
N HIS A 500 -16.08 -30.89 -10.85
CA HIS A 500 -14.70 -31.26 -10.55
C HIS A 500 -13.86 -31.53 -11.80
N HIS A 501 -12.83 -30.72 -12.01
CA HIS A 501 -11.63 -31.12 -12.74
C HIS A 501 -10.41 -30.77 -11.90
N GLN A 502 -9.72 -31.80 -11.42
CA GLN A 502 -8.36 -31.69 -10.88
C GLN A 502 -7.44 -31.31 -12.05
N LEU A 503 -6.73 -30.19 -11.92
CA LEU A 503 -5.57 -29.89 -12.76
C LEU A 503 -4.40 -30.67 -12.17
N GLY A 504 -3.95 -31.69 -12.91
CA GLY A 504 -2.74 -32.46 -12.64
C GLY A 504 -1.49 -31.82 -13.23
#